data_AF-A0A936ZC26-F1
#
_entry.id   AF-A0A936ZC26-F1
#
_cell.length_a   1.000
_cell.length_b   1.000
_cell.length_c   1.000
_cell.angle_alpha   90.00
_cell.angle_beta   90.00
_cell.angle_gamma   90.00
#
_symmetry.space_group_name_H-M   'P 1'
#
loop_
_entity.id
_entity.type
_entity.pdbx_description
1 polymer ?
#
loop_
_entity_poly.entity_id
_entity_poly.type
_entity_poly.pdbx_seq_one_letter_code
_entity_poly.pdbx_strand_id
1 'polypeptide(L)'
;MGAERVLPPGCVLYLYGAYQENGTHTSPNNEAFDKDLRRRNPEWGVRSLEDLTEFARAHGLELVGHIHMPANNLSLIFRRF
;
A
#
# COMPACT_ATOMS: atom_id res chain seq x y z
N MET A 1 1.42 2.09 -17.77
CA MET A 1 2.48 1.06 -17.88
C MET A 1 2.96 0.75 -16.46
N GLY A 2 2.66 -0.42 -15.88
CA GLY A 2 2.96 -0.73 -14.48
C GLY A 2 3.88 -1.94 -14.24
N ALA A 3 3.99 -2.33 -12.97
CA ALA A 3 4.82 -3.43 -12.50
C ALA A 3 4.38 -4.79 -13.07
N GLU A 4 3.09 -4.96 -13.39
CA GLU A 4 2.52 -6.20 -13.92
C GLU A 4 3.11 -6.65 -15.27
N ARG A 5 3.66 -5.71 -16.05
CA ARG A 5 4.27 -5.98 -17.37
C ARG A 5 5.78 -6.23 -17.28
N VAL A 6 6.44 -5.70 -16.25
CA VAL A 6 7.91 -5.71 -16.14
C VAL A 6 8.39 -6.84 -15.22
N LEU A 7 7.58 -7.26 -14.25
CA LEU A 7 7.94 -8.32 -13.32
C LEU A 7 7.65 -9.71 -13.92
N PRO A 8 8.68 -10.58 -14.05
CA PRO A 8 8.48 -11.98 -14.36
C PRO A 8 7.64 -12.69 -13.29
N PRO A 9 6.96 -13.80 -13.65
CA PRO A 9 6.30 -14.66 -12.67
C PRO A 9 7.26 -15.06 -11.53
N GLY A 10 6.76 -15.01 -10.30
CA GLY A 10 7.52 -15.33 -9.09
C GLY A 10 8.38 -14.19 -8.53
N CYS A 11 8.56 -13.07 -9.23
CA CYS A 11 9.30 -11.91 -8.73
C CYS A 11 8.53 -11.10 -7.68
N VAL A 12 9.28 -10.33 -6.89
CA VAL A 12 8.74 -9.53 -5.77
C VAL A 12 8.57 -8.07 -6.18
N LEU A 13 7.42 -7.49 -5.81
CA LEU A 13 7.22 -6.05 -5.72
C LEU A 13 7.20 -5.67 -4.23
N TYR A 14 8.07 -4.75 -3.84
CA TYR A 14 8.15 -4.26 -2.46
C TYR A 14 7.68 -2.83 -2.38
N LEU A 15 6.73 -2.54 -1.48
CA LEU A 15 6.22 -1.21 -1.22
C LEU A 15 6.46 -0.83 0.24
N TYR A 16 6.77 0.44 0.50
CA TYR A 16 7.01 0.96 1.85
C TYR A 16 6.32 2.30 2.02
N GLY A 17 5.62 2.49 3.14
CA GLY A 17 4.99 3.77 3.47
C GLY A 17 3.85 3.65 4.46
N ALA A 18 3.08 4.74 4.59
CA ALA A 18 1.89 4.77 5.42
C ALA A 18 0.71 4.12 4.69
N TYR A 19 -0.03 3.28 5.41
CA TYR A 19 -1.27 2.64 4.94
C TYR A 19 -2.33 2.70 6.05
N GLN A 20 -3.59 2.55 5.65
CA GLN A 20 -4.72 2.27 6.54
C GLN A 20 -4.91 0.75 6.59
N GLU A 21 -5.20 0.22 7.76
CA GLU A 21 -5.54 -1.19 7.98
C GLU A 21 -6.91 -1.28 8.65
N ASN A 22 -7.78 -2.14 8.13
CA ASN A 22 -9.16 -2.32 8.56
C ASN A 22 -9.99 -1.02 8.56
N GLY A 23 -9.73 -0.13 7.59
CA GLY A 23 -10.40 1.18 7.51
C GLY A 23 -9.97 2.19 8.59
N THR A 24 -8.96 1.85 9.39
CA THR A 24 -8.37 2.72 10.42
C THR A 24 -6.96 3.13 10.07
N HIS A 25 -6.62 4.38 10.35
CA HIS A 25 -5.22 4.82 10.28
C HIS A 25 -4.40 4.10 11.35
N THR A 26 -3.22 3.62 10.98
CA THR A 26 -2.31 2.94 11.91
C THR A 26 -1.77 3.87 13.02
N SER A 27 -1.96 5.19 12.91
CA SER A 27 -1.66 6.16 13.97
C SER A 27 -2.36 7.52 13.79
N PRO A 28 -2.49 8.33 14.87
CA PRO A 28 -2.98 9.72 14.77
C PRO A 28 -2.12 10.61 13.87
N ASN A 29 -0.81 10.34 13.77
CA ASN A 29 0.07 11.07 12.87
C ASN A 29 -0.25 10.78 11.39
N ASN A 30 -0.60 9.54 11.07
CA ASN A 30 -1.00 9.15 9.71
C ASN A 30 -2.35 9.77 9.33
N GLU A 31 -3.27 9.94 10.28
CA GLU A 31 -4.52 10.65 10.04
C GLU A 31 -4.29 12.14 9.74
N ALA A 32 -3.41 12.81 10.50
CA ALA A 32 -3.05 14.20 10.23
C ALA A 32 -2.35 14.35 8.87
N PHE A 33 -1.49 13.39 8.52
CA PHE A 33 -0.83 13.32 7.22
C PHE A 33 -1.83 13.11 6.07
N ASP A 34 -2.79 12.19 6.21
CA ASP A 34 -3.86 11.97 5.23
C ASP A 34 -4.68 13.25 4.98
N LYS A 35 -5.04 13.96 6.06
CA LYS A 35 -5.73 15.25 5.98
C LYS A 35 -4.92 16.31 5.24
N ASP A 36 -3.61 16.40 5.49
CA ASP A 36 -2.75 17.36 4.79
C ASP A 36 -2.60 17.01 3.30
N LEU A 37 -2.47 15.73 2.96
CA LEU A 37 -2.45 15.25 1.57
C LEU A 37 -3.75 15.63 0.84
N ARG A 38 -4.91 15.29 1.43
CA ARG A 38 -6.24 15.56 0.87
C ARG A 38 -6.53 17.05 0.73
N ARG A 39 -6.03 17.87 1.65
CA ARG A 39 -6.14 19.33 1.58
C ARG A 39 -5.42 19.91 0.35
N ARG A 40 -4.29 19.32 -0.04
CA ARG A 40 -3.52 19.73 -1.22
C ARG A 40 -4.11 19.19 -2.51
N ASN A 41 -4.56 17.93 -2.49
CA ASN A 41 -5.29 17.30 -3.57
C ASN A 41 -6.26 16.26 -3.00
N PRO A 42 -7.58 16.39 -3.22
CA PRO A 42 -8.58 15.45 -2.72
C PRO A 42 -8.38 13.98 -3.14
N GLU A 43 -7.69 13.73 -4.24
CA GLU A 43 -7.36 12.39 -4.75
C GLU A 43 -6.14 11.77 -4.03
N TRP A 44 -5.37 12.58 -3.31
CA TRP A 44 -4.26 12.10 -2.49
C TRP A 44 -4.78 11.61 -1.15
N GLY A 45 -4.00 10.75 -0.51
CA GLY A 45 -4.34 10.19 0.78
C GLY A 45 -3.57 8.91 1.05
N VAL A 46 -3.57 8.51 2.31
CA VAL A 46 -3.06 7.22 2.77
C VAL A 46 -3.97 6.13 2.20
N ARG A 47 -3.38 5.11 1.57
CA ARG A 47 -4.11 4.03 0.89
C ARG A 47 -4.58 2.98 1.92
N SER A 48 -5.76 2.40 1.71
CA SER A 48 -6.15 1.16 2.38
C SER A 48 -5.30 0.00 1.88
N LEU A 49 -4.82 -0.82 2.81
CA LEU A 49 -4.12 -2.06 2.51
C LEU A 49 -5.04 -3.05 1.80
N GLU A 50 -6.31 -3.10 2.18
CA GLU A 50 -7.32 -3.99 1.62
C GLU A 50 -7.60 -3.64 0.15
N ASP A 51 -7.91 -2.37 -0.12
CA ASP A 51 -8.15 -1.86 -1.48
C ASP A 51 -6.93 -2.07 -2.38
N LEU A 52 -5.73 -1.79 -1.83
CA LEU A 52 -4.47 -2.00 -2.56
C LEU A 52 -4.24 -3.47 -2.88
N THR A 53 -4.56 -4.38 -1.95
CA THR A 53 -4.37 -5.82 -2.13
C THR A 53 -5.34 -6.37 -3.16
N GLU A 54 -6.60 -5.95 -3.14
CA GLU A 54 -7.60 -6.34 -4.14
C GLU A 54 -7.20 -5.83 -5.53
N PHE A 55 -6.79 -4.56 -5.63
CA PHE A 55 -6.29 -3.98 -6.87
C PHE A 55 -5.05 -4.73 -7.39
N ALA A 56 -4.05 -4.97 -6.53
CA ALA A 56 -2.85 -5.71 -6.90
C ALA A 56 -3.17 -7.12 -7.42
N ARG A 57 -4.12 -7.81 -6.79
CA ARG A 57 -4.56 -9.15 -7.20
C ARG A 57 -5.20 -9.14 -8.58
N ALA A 58 -6.00 -8.14 -8.92
CA ALA A 58 -6.56 -7.97 -10.26
C ALA A 58 -5.46 -7.80 -11.34
N HIS A 59 -4.28 -7.33 -10.93
CA HIS A 59 -3.09 -7.21 -11.77
C HIS A 59 -2.12 -8.41 -11.63
N GLY A 60 -2.55 -9.48 -10.96
CA GLY A 60 -1.84 -10.73 -10.71
C GLY A 60 -0.60 -10.59 -9.81
N LEU A 61 -0.68 -9.69 -8.83
CA LEU A 61 0.24 -9.56 -7.71
C LEU A 61 -0.48 -10.01 -6.44
N GLU A 62 0.09 -10.94 -5.71
CA GLU A 62 -0.47 -11.42 -4.44
C GLU A 62 0.33 -10.85 -3.27
N LEU A 63 -0.35 -10.32 -2.25
CA LEU A 63 0.30 -9.92 -1.02
C LEU A 63 0.74 -11.17 -0.26
N VAL A 64 2.06 -11.38 -0.15
CA VAL A 64 2.66 -12.54 0.53
C VAL A 64 3.22 -12.20 1.91
N GLY A 65 3.27 -10.91 2.26
CA GLY A 65 3.66 -10.45 3.59
C GLY A 65 3.46 -8.97 3.80
N HIS A 66 3.14 -8.59 5.03
CA HIS A 66 3.13 -7.22 5.51
C HIS A 66 3.85 -7.16 6.87
N ILE A 67 4.65 -6.12 7.08
CA ILE A 67 5.48 -5.99 8.28
C ILE A 67 5.34 -4.57 8.81
N HIS A 68 5.01 -4.43 10.09
CA HIS A 68 5.02 -3.13 10.77
C HIS A 68 6.45 -2.62 10.93
N MET A 69 6.63 -1.35 10.55
CA MET A 69 7.91 -0.66 10.61
C MET A 69 7.80 0.58 11.52
N PRO A 70 8.94 1.13 11.98
CA PRO A 70 8.96 2.39 12.72
C PRO A 70 8.23 3.52 12.00
N ALA A 71 7.81 4.53 12.77
CA ALA A 71 7.03 5.68 12.29
C ALA A 71 5.64 5.32 11.72
N ASN A 72 5.06 4.19 12.14
CA ASN A 72 3.73 3.73 11.75
C ASN A 72 3.60 3.45 10.23
N ASN A 73 4.71 3.03 9.62
CA ASN A 73 4.76 2.59 8.23
C ASN A 73 4.61 1.07 8.14
N LEU A 74 4.25 0.58 6.94
CA LEU A 74 4.30 -0.84 6.60
C LEU A 74 5.28 -1.09 5.47
N SER A 75 5.88 -2.26 5.52
CA SER A 75 6.54 -2.92 4.39
C SER A 75 5.59 -3.97 3.83
N LEU A 76 5.20 -3.82 2.56
CA LEU A 76 4.33 -4.75 1.85
C LEU A 76 5.15 -5.51 0.81
N ILE A 77 5.01 -6.84 0.82
CA ILE A 77 5.70 -7.75 -0.07
C ILE A 77 4.65 -8.42 -0.96
N PHE A 78 4.65 -8.05 -2.23
CA PHE A 78 3.80 -8.67 -3.25
C PHE A 78 4.62 -9.62 -4.11
N ARG A 79 4.01 -10.71 -4.58
CA ARG A 79 4.63 -11.65 -5.51
C ARG A 79 3.79 -11.75 -6.78
N ARG A 80 4.46 -11.71 -7.94
CA ARG A 80 3.82 -11.96 -9.24
C ARG A 80 3.45 -13.43 -9.36
N PHE A 81 2.20 -13.70 -9.73
CA PHE A 81 1.74 -15.02 -10.14
C PHE A 81 1.23 -15.01 -11.58
#